data_AF-A0A7H0IQC2-F1
#
_entry.id   AF-A0A7H0IQC2-F1
#
_cell.length_a   1.000
_cell.length_b   1.000
_cell.length_c   1.000
_cell.angle_alpha   90.00
_cell.angle_beta   90.00
_cell.angle_gamma   90.00
#
_symmetry.space_group_name_H-M   'P 1'
#
loop_
_entity.id
_entity.type
_entity.pdbx_description
1 polymer ?
#
loop_
_entity_poly.entity_id
_entity_poly.type
_entity_poly.pdbx_seq_one_letter_code
_entity_poly.pdbx_strand_id
1 'polypeptide(L)'
;MEAESAIKLVNDLVYKPGWSFIARDHTNRFEGAITMRVEYPARSSNRDRAVFGYPEEIVNRVSFPLVVKDCNDEDLYAEILQVIMSIEEHEAREFLRVEPTQWAPFHPHRVKGMRRWAARTGRSDLQADLQFGLA
;
A
#
# COMPACT_ATOMS: atom_id res chain seq x y z
N MET A 1 -19.98 -0.43 -10.67
CA MET A 1 -19.80 -1.53 -11.64
C MET A 1 -20.01 -2.89 -10.98
N GLU A 2 -20.19 -3.94 -11.79
CA GLU A 2 -20.23 -5.32 -11.28
C GLU A 2 -18.84 -5.81 -10.89
N ALA A 3 -18.77 -6.65 -9.86
CA ALA A 3 -17.50 -7.17 -9.32
C ALA A 3 -16.69 -7.94 -10.37
N GLU A 4 -17.35 -8.73 -11.21
CA GLU A 4 -16.69 -9.49 -12.29
C GLU A 4 -15.99 -8.56 -13.30
N SER A 5 -16.65 -7.47 -13.70
CA SER A 5 -16.06 -6.46 -14.59
C SER A 5 -14.87 -5.79 -13.93
N ALA A 6 -14.99 -5.40 -12.66
CA ALA A 6 -13.89 -4.79 -11.91
C ALA A 6 -12.67 -5.72 -11.82
N ILE A 7 -12.89 -7.01 -11.51
CA ILE A 7 -11.82 -8.01 -11.43
C ILE A 7 -11.06 -8.11 -12.74
N LYS A 8 -11.79 -8.15 -13.86
CA LYS A 8 -11.16 -8.19 -15.18
C LYS A 8 -10.33 -6.94 -15.44
N LEU A 9 -10.90 -5.75 -15.22
CA LEU A 9 -10.19 -4.48 -15.41
C LEU A 9 -8.91 -4.41 -14.59
N VAL A 10 -8.94 -4.82 -13.31
CA VAL A 10 -7.75 -4.83 -12.44
C VAL A 10 -6.71 -5.84 -12.92
N ASN A 11 -7.11 -7.05 -13.31
CA ASN A 11 -6.18 -8.09 -13.73
C ASN A 11 -5.53 -7.79 -15.09
N ASP A 12 -6.16 -6.95 -15.92
CA ASP A 12 -5.64 -6.50 -17.22
C ASP A 12 -4.65 -5.32 -17.10
N LEU A 13 -4.43 -4.78 -15.89
CA LEU A 13 -3.55 -3.63 -15.68
C LEU A 13 -2.06 -3.97 -15.87
N VAL A 14 -1.36 -3.04 -16.53
CA VAL A 14 0.10 -3.02 -16.62
C VAL A 14 0.61 -1.75 -15.96
N TYR A 15 1.66 -1.88 -15.16
CA TYR A 15 2.32 -0.76 -14.50
C TYR A 15 3.84 -0.93 -14.51
N LYS A 16 4.55 -0.26 -13.61
CA LYS A 16 6.01 -0.30 -13.45
C LYS A 16 6.54 -1.75 -13.42
N PRO A 17 7.80 -1.98 -13.85
CA PRO A 17 8.43 -3.30 -13.81
C PRO A 17 8.32 -3.97 -12.44
N GLY A 18 7.94 -5.25 -12.42
CA GLY A 18 7.83 -6.07 -11.21
C GLY A 18 6.53 -5.86 -10.41
N TRP A 19 5.71 -4.86 -10.74
CA TRP A 19 4.40 -4.67 -10.10
C TRP A 19 3.34 -5.54 -10.77
N SER A 20 2.49 -6.16 -9.96
CA SER A 20 1.33 -6.91 -10.44
C SER A 20 0.11 -6.68 -9.56
N PHE A 21 -1.07 -6.72 -10.19
CA PHE A 21 -2.37 -6.52 -9.55
C PHE A 21 -3.19 -7.78 -9.72
N ILE A 22 -3.77 -8.27 -8.63
CA ILE A 22 -4.59 -9.47 -8.61
C ILE A 22 -5.87 -9.16 -7.86
N ALA A 23 -7.00 -9.11 -8.57
CA ALA A 23 -8.31 -8.93 -7.98
C ALA A 23 -9.03 -10.25 -7.76
N ARG A 24 -9.80 -10.33 -6.67
CA ARG A 24 -10.71 -11.44 -6.35
C ARG A 24 -12.03 -10.90 -5.85
N ASP A 25 -13.08 -11.67 -6.08
CA ASP A 25 -14.41 -11.37 -5.56
C ASP A 25 -14.38 -11.30 -4.02
N HIS A 26 -14.99 -10.25 -3.48
CA HIS A 26 -15.17 -10.05 -2.03
C HIS A 26 -16.62 -9.73 -1.64
N THR A 27 -17.56 -9.97 -2.55
CA THR A 27 -19.00 -9.77 -2.36
C THR A 27 -19.58 -10.60 -1.22
N ASN A 28 -18.94 -11.73 -0.90
CA ASN A 28 -19.32 -12.59 0.23
C ASN A 28 -19.10 -11.93 1.60
N ARG A 29 -18.27 -10.88 1.68
CA ARG A 29 -18.03 -10.11 2.90
C ARG A 29 -18.66 -8.72 2.85
N PHE A 30 -18.56 -8.05 1.70
CA PHE A 30 -19.10 -6.71 1.50
C PHE A 30 -19.75 -6.63 0.12
N GLU A 31 -21.03 -6.29 0.05
CA GLU A 31 -21.77 -6.19 -1.21
C GLU A 31 -21.07 -5.24 -2.20
N GLY A 32 -20.87 -5.71 -3.44
CA GLY A 32 -20.23 -4.92 -4.49
C GLY A 32 -18.76 -4.56 -4.20
N ALA A 33 -18.02 -5.43 -3.52
CA ALA A 33 -16.60 -5.25 -3.25
C ALA A 33 -15.72 -6.32 -3.89
N ILE A 34 -14.47 -5.94 -4.17
CA ILE A 34 -13.38 -6.83 -4.56
C ILE A 34 -12.24 -6.72 -3.54
N THR A 35 -11.36 -7.71 -3.50
CA THR A 35 -10.05 -7.58 -2.85
C THR A 35 -9.00 -7.47 -3.94
N MET A 36 -8.26 -6.37 -3.95
CA MET A 36 -7.09 -6.19 -4.82
C MET A 36 -5.82 -6.48 -4.04
N ARG A 37 -5.03 -7.43 -4.50
CA ARG A 37 -3.65 -7.65 -4.05
C ARG A 37 -2.68 -6.94 -4.98
N VAL A 38 -1.72 -6.25 -4.41
CA VAL A 38 -0.58 -5.68 -5.12
C VAL A 38 0.68 -6.43 -4.69
N GLU A 39 1.41 -6.98 -5.66
CA GLU A 39 2.75 -7.53 -5.45
C GLU A 39 3.77 -6.63 -6.14
N TYR A 40 4.85 -6.24 -5.45
CA TYR A 40 5.82 -5.29 -5.96
C TYR A 40 7.24 -5.53 -5.43
N PRO A 41 8.29 -5.16 -6.19
CA PRO A 41 9.66 -5.22 -5.72
C PRO A 41 9.89 -4.14 -4.66
N ALA A 42 10.50 -4.54 -3.54
CA ALA A 42 10.86 -3.67 -2.44
C ALA A 42 12.25 -4.04 -1.91
N ARG A 43 12.71 -3.33 -0.88
CA ARG A 43 13.91 -3.67 -0.13
C ARG A 43 13.53 -4.08 1.30
N SER A 44 14.35 -4.86 1.97
CA SER A 44 14.14 -5.10 3.39
C SER A 44 14.39 -3.81 4.17
N SER A 45 13.35 -3.23 4.78
CA SER A 45 13.43 -1.99 5.56
C SER A 45 13.90 -2.19 7.02
N ASN A 46 14.39 -3.41 7.31
CA ASN A 46 14.97 -3.80 8.60
C ASN A 46 16.02 -2.79 9.09
N ARG A 47 15.90 -2.38 10.35
CA ARG A 47 16.67 -1.26 10.90
C ARG A 47 18.18 -1.50 10.86
N ASP A 48 18.62 -2.72 11.12
CA ASP A 48 20.02 -3.14 11.08
C ASP A 48 20.61 -3.11 9.65
N ARG A 49 19.75 -3.13 8.62
CA ARG A 49 20.16 -2.96 7.21
C ARG A 49 20.33 -1.51 6.79
N ALA A 50 19.77 -0.55 7.54
CA ALA A 50 19.80 0.87 7.17
C ALA A 50 21.22 1.43 7.02
N VAL A 51 22.15 1.02 7.90
CA VAL A 51 23.56 1.44 7.84
C VAL A 51 24.30 0.97 6.58
N PHE A 52 23.76 -0.04 5.89
CA PHE A 52 24.29 -0.59 4.65
C PHE A 52 23.50 -0.12 3.41
N GLY A 53 22.52 0.78 3.57
CA GLY A 53 21.69 1.26 2.46
C GLY A 53 20.70 0.23 1.91
N TYR A 54 20.24 -0.71 2.74
CA TYR A 54 19.20 -1.70 2.39
C TYR A 54 19.53 -2.55 1.15
N PRO A 55 20.55 -3.42 1.21
CA PRO A 55 21.03 -4.16 0.03
C PRO A 55 20.14 -5.33 -0.41
N GLU A 56 19.25 -5.79 0.47
CA GLU A 56 18.43 -6.98 0.25
C GLU A 56 17.13 -6.62 -0.48
N GLU A 57 16.93 -7.21 -1.66
CA GLU A 57 15.71 -7.09 -2.45
C GLU A 57 14.71 -8.17 -2.07
N ILE A 58 13.44 -7.79 -1.96
CA ILE A 58 12.33 -8.67 -1.60
C ILE A 58 11.13 -8.39 -2.51
N VAL A 59 10.16 -9.30 -2.53
CA VAL A 59 8.84 -9.06 -3.12
C VAL A 59 7.85 -8.87 -1.98
N ASN A 60 7.28 -7.68 -1.87
CA ASN A 60 6.26 -7.37 -0.87
C ASN A 60 4.86 -7.59 -1.45
N ARG A 61 3.89 -7.86 -0.58
CA ARG A 61 2.51 -8.16 -0.93
C ARG A 61 1.56 -7.50 0.05
N VAL A 62 0.64 -6.71 -0.48
CA VAL A 62 -0.39 -6.02 0.31
C VAL A 62 -1.76 -6.23 -0.35
N SER A 63 -2.83 -6.22 0.43
CA SER A 63 -4.18 -6.42 -0.07
C SER A 63 -5.13 -5.35 0.46
N PHE A 64 -5.94 -4.80 -0.44
CA PHE A 64 -6.89 -3.73 -0.17
C PHE A 64 -8.29 -4.18 -0.57
N PRO A 65 -9.29 -4.06 0.32
CA PRO A 65 -10.68 -4.14 -0.09
C PRO A 65 -11.05 -2.87 -0.85
N LEU A 66 -11.68 -3.02 -2.01
CA LEU A 66 -12.21 -1.93 -2.82
C LEU A 66 -13.71 -2.12 -3.01
N VAL A 67 -14.50 -1.11 -2.68
CA VAL A 67 -15.93 -1.08 -3.02
C VAL A 67 -16.03 -0.59 -4.46
N VAL A 68 -16.59 -1.41 -5.33
CA VAL A 68 -16.72 -1.13 -6.78
C VAL A 68 -18.17 -0.92 -7.20
N LYS A 69 -19.11 -1.07 -6.26
CA LYS A 69 -20.51 -0.69 -6.45
C LYS A 69 -20.58 0.78 -6.88
N ASP A 70 -21.39 1.06 -7.89
CA ASP A 70 -21.61 2.40 -8.44
C ASP A 70 -20.37 3.11 -9.05
N CYS A 71 -19.18 2.51 -9.00
CA CYS A 71 -18.01 3.02 -9.73
C CYS A 71 -18.13 2.80 -11.25
N ASN A 72 -17.67 3.78 -12.03
CA ASN A 72 -17.28 3.57 -13.42
C ASN A 72 -15.79 3.18 -13.51
N ASP A 73 -15.28 2.96 -14.73
CA ASP A 73 -13.89 2.55 -14.96
C ASP A 73 -12.88 3.61 -14.47
N GLU A 74 -13.17 4.89 -14.69
CA GLU A 74 -12.31 5.99 -14.25
C GLU A 74 -12.23 6.08 -12.73
N ASP A 75 -13.36 5.90 -12.03
CA ASP A 75 -13.41 5.86 -10.57
C ASP A 75 -12.55 4.72 -10.02
N LEU A 76 -12.67 3.52 -10.63
CA LEU A 76 -11.86 2.36 -10.25
C LEU A 76 -10.37 2.64 -10.43
N TYR A 77 -9.95 3.21 -11.57
CA TYR A 77 -8.54 3.52 -11.81
C TYR A 77 -8.02 4.62 -10.87
N ALA A 78 -8.84 5.61 -10.54
CA ALA A 78 -8.48 6.63 -9.56
C ALA A 78 -8.21 6.01 -8.18
N GLU A 79 -9.08 5.10 -7.72
CA GLU A 79 -8.87 4.37 -6.45
C GLU A 79 -7.61 3.50 -6.48
N ILE A 80 -7.34 2.81 -7.58
CA ILE A 80 -6.12 2.01 -7.73
C ILE A 80 -4.86 2.89 -7.68
N LEU A 81 -4.89 4.08 -8.30
CA LEU A 81 -3.80 5.04 -8.20
C LEU A 81 -3.61 5.54 -6.75
N GLN A 82 -4.69 5.77 -6.01
CA GLN A 82 -4.60 6.13 -4.59
C GLN A 82 -3.97 4.99 -3.76
N VAL A 83 -4.32 3.73 -4.04
CA VAL A 83 -3.67 2.58 -3.42
C VAL A 83 -2.18 2.56 -3.69
N ILE A 84 -1.76 2.75 -4.95
CA ILE A 84 -0.34 2.81 -5.32
C ILE A 84 0.37 3.94 -4.57
N MET A 85 -0.22 5.14 -4.52
CA MET A 85 0.34 6.27 -3.79
C MET A 85 0.46 5.99 -2.29
N SER A 86 -0.49 5.27 -1.71
CA SER A 86 -0.43 4.86 -0.31
C SER A 86 0.71 3.87 -0.05
N ILE A 87 0.96 2.93 -0.97
CA ILE A 87 2.09 1.99 -0.88
C ILE A 87 3.42 2.76 -0.94
N GLU A 88 3.58 3.62 -1.94
CA GLU A 88 4.81 4.40 -2.13
C GLU A 88 5.07 5.34 -0.94
N GLU A 89 4.03 5.96 -0.38
CA GLU A 89 4.12 6.77 0.84
C GLU A 89 4.54 5.94 2.05
N HIS A 90 3.98 4.73 2.21
CA HIS A 90 4.35 3.80 3.28
C HIS A 90 5.84 3.47 3.20
N GLU A 91 6.31 2.99 2.05
CA GLU A 91 7.70 2.62 1.80
C GLU A 91 8.63 3.81 2.03
N ALA A 92 8.31 5.00 1.51
CA ALA A 92 9.12 6.21 1.71
C ALA A 92 9.32 6.51 3.20
N ARG A 93 8.28 6.34 4.01
CA ARG A 93 8.34 6.55 5.47
C ARG A 93 9.07 5.42 6.20
N GLU A 94 9.10 4.22 5.65
CA GLU A 94 9.96 3.14 6.16
C GLU A 94 11.43 3.42 5.91
N PHE A 95 11.81 3.84 4.71
CA PHE A 95 13.22 4.00 4.36
C PHE A 95 13.85 5.32 4.80
N LEU A 96 13.04 6.37 5.01
CA LEU A 96 13.55 7.67 5.44
C LEU A 96 14.12 7.59 6.87
N ARG A 97 15.45 7.64 6.97
CA ARG A 97 16.20 7.66 8.22
C ARG A 97 17.07 8.92 8.30
N VAL A 98 17.30 9.37 9.53
CA VAL A 98 18.11 10.55 9.86
C VAL A 98 19.37 10.09 10.60
N GLU A 99 20.53 10.40 10.01
CA GLU A 99 21.85 10.17 10.60
C GLU A 99 22.10 11.06 11.82
N PRO A 100 22.98 10.66 12.78
CA PRO A 100 23.76 9.42 12.81
C PRO A 100 23.03 8.23 13.45
N THR A 101 21.82 8.46 13.98
CA THR A 101 21.12 7.48 14.85
C THR A 101 20.19 6.52 14.10
N GLN A 102 20.08 6.70 12.78
CA GLN A 102 19.07 6.05 11.94
C GLN A 102 17.65 6.32 12.47
N TRP A 103 17.42 7.55 12.94
CA TRP A 103 16.12 7.93 13.49
C TRP A 103 15.08 8.00 12.38
N ALA A 104 13.92 7.41 12.63
CA ALA A 104 12.81 7.37 11.70
C ALA A 104 11.63 8.17 12.25
N PRO A 105 11.48 9.44 11.86
CA PRO A 105 10.49 10.33 12.48
C PRO A 105 9.05 9.91 12.22
N PHE A 106 8.78 9.30 11.05
CA PHE A 106 7.44 9.00 10.53
C PHE A 106 7.21 7.51 10.23
N HIS A 107 8.04 6.61 10.77
CA HIS A 107 7.99 5.17 10.48
C HIS A 107 6.56 4.62 10.67
N PRO A 108 5.96 3.98 9.65
CA PRO A 108 4.57 3.55 9.69
C PRO A 108 4.29 2.44 10.72
N HIS A 109 5.28 1.66 11.12
CA HIS A 109 5.11 0.62 12.15
C HIS A 109 5.39 1.09 13.58
N ARG A 110 5.69 2.38 13.77
CA ARG A 110 5.90 2.97 15.10
C ARG A 110 4.74 3.88 15.43
N VAL A 111 4.05 3.63 16.54
CA VAL A 111 2.92 4.48 17.02
C VAL A 111 3.26 5.97 17.03
N LYS A 112 4.47 6.34 17.47
CA LYS A 112 4.93 7.75 17.43
C LYS A 112 5.10 8.27 16.00
N GLY A 113 5.59 7.44 15.08
CA GLY A 113 5.75 7.77 13.67
C GLY A 113 4.39 7.99 12.97
N MET A 114 3.48 7.02 13.13
CA MET A 114 2.09 7.11 12.69
C MET A 114 1.41 8.40 13.15
N ARG A 115 1.44 8.69 14.46
CA ARG A 115 0.81 9.90 15.02
C ARG A 115 1.39 11.19 14.47
N ARG A 116 2.71 11.26 14.28
CA ARG A 116 3.37 12.45 13.70
C ARG A 116 2.99 12.64 12.24
N TRP A 117 2.87 11.56 11.49
CA TRP A 117 2.46 11.60 10.09
C TRP A 117 1.00 12.06 9.95
N ALA A 118 0.10 11.42 10.69
CA ALA A 118 -1.32 11.79 10.81
C ALA A 118 -1.53 13.29 11.11
N ALA A 119 -0.81 13.81 12.12
CA ALA A 119 -0.86 15.23 12.49
C ALA A 119 -0.37 16.17 11.37
N ARG A 120 0.41 15.68 10.41
CA ARG A 120 0.95 16.47 9.31
C ARG A 120 0.10 16.44 8.05
N THR A 121 -0.52 15.31 7.75
CA THR A 121 -1.36 15.12 6.57
C THR A 121 -2.83 15.40 6.81
N GLY A 122 -3.22 15.66 8.06
CA GLY A 122 -4.64 15.83 8.42
C GLY A 122 -5.42 14.52 8.40
N ARG A 123 -4.74 13.37 8.25
CA ARG A 123 -5.34 12.04 8.31
C ARG A 123 -5.54 11.66 9.78
N SER A 124 -6.77 11.70 10.27
CA SER A 124 -7.11 11.24 11.63
C SER A 124 -7.06 9.71 11.77
N ASP A 125 -7.08 9.00 10.64
CA ASP A 125 -7.14 7.55 10.61
C ASP A 125 -5.75 6.93 10.43
N LEU A 126 -5.34 6.10 11.39
CA LEU A 126 -4.10 5.32 11.32
C LEU A 126 -4.29 4.01 10.53
N GLN A 127 -5.51 3.69 10.09
CA GLN A 127 -5.82 2.41 9.43
C GLN A 127 -5.05 2.18 8.15
N ALA A 128 -4.70 3.22 7.40
CA ALA A 128 -3.90 3.08 6.19
C ALA A 128 -2.59 2.33 6.49
N ASP A 129 -1.90 2.65 7.58
CA ASP A 129 -0.67 1.97 7.98
C ASP A 129 -0.92 0.57 8.53
N LEU A 130 -2.08 0.32 9.14
CA LEU A 130 -2.44 -1.00 9.70
C LEU A 130 -2.74 -2.06 8.64
N GLN A 131 -2.99 -1.64 7.40
CA GLN A 131 -3.18 -2.54 6.26
C GLN A 131 -1.85 -3.15 5.77
N PHE A 132 -0.73 -2.52 6.12
CA PHE A 132 0.60 -3.02 5.85
C PHE A 132 1.05 -3.86 7.05
N GLY A 133 1.29 -5.16 6.84
CA GLY A 133 1.81 -6.05 7.87
C GLY A 133 3.21 -5.63 8.34
N LEU A 134 3.72 -6.26 9.41
CA LEU A 134 5.12 -6.05 9.81
C LEU A 134 6.04 -6.58 8.69
N ALA A 135 6.95 -5.72 8.21
CA ALA A 135 8.04 -6.07 7.29
C ALA A 135 9.09 -6.98 7.95
#